data_AF-A0A8J6V3B9-F1
#
_entry.id   AF-A0A8J6V3B9-F1
#
_cell.length_a   1.000
_cell.length_b   1.000
_cell.length_c   1.000
_cell.angle_alpha   90.00
_cell.angle_beta   90.00
_cell.angle_gamma   90.00
#
_symmetry.space_group_name_H-M   'P 1'
#
loop_
_entity.id
_entity.type
_entity.pdbx_description
1 polymer ?
#
loop_
_entity_poly.entity_id
_entity_poly.type
_entity_poly.pdbx_seq_one_letter_code
_entity_poly.pdbx_strand_id
1 'polypeptide(L)'
;MIIQRGTKAEFFLGTAFVMLCFLFMIGGFLFAISVSLGIGWWGFLFSPLALWVLWLALRRFLSNEKIVTIYRLNKATNQATIEFQGLRQSKVVELPLHEIRSAEVKFLGSHYIGYGYTHIRSQLYLLINSRKALALDLAFGMGEKRELETIARYFQEFLFNR
;
A
#
# COMPACT_ATOMS: atom_id res chain seq x y z
N MET A 1 -7.57 -13.78 17.71
CA MET A 1 -6.47 -13.71 16.71
C MET A 1 -6.38 -12.30 16.19
N ILE A 2 -5.18 -11.73 16.05
CA ILE A 2 -4.94 -10.41 15.47
C ILE A 2 -4.04 -10.57 14.25
N ILE A 3 -4.48 -10.14 13.07
CA ILE A 3 -3.68 -10.09 11.85
C ILE A 3 -3.53 -8.62 11.45
N GLN A 4 -2.30 -8.18 11.20
CA GLN A 4 -2.01 -6.82 10.74
C GLN A 4 -1.38 -6.89 9.36
N ARG A 5 -1.94 -6.16 8.39
CA ARG A 5 -1.34 -5.98 7.06
C ARG A 5 -1.06 -4.50 6.81
N GLY A 6 0.19 -4.21 6.49
CA GLY A 6 0.63 -2.92 5.96
C GLY A 6 1.19 -3.11 4.55
N THR A 7 0.97 -2.13 3.68
CA THR A 7 1.43 -2.11 2.29
C THR A 7 2.96 -1.98 2.22
N LYS A 8 3.65 -3.04 1.75
CA LYS A 8 5.13 -3.08 1.64
C LYS A 8 5.69 -2.26 0.49
N ALA A 9 4.93 -2.10 -0.59
CA ALA A 9 5.32 -1.32 -1.77
C ALA A 9 5.64 0.15 -1.43
N GLU A 10 5.11 0.66 -0.32
CA GLU A 10 5.28 2.04 0.13
C GLU A 10 6.59 2.28 0.87
N PHE A 11 7.18 1.26 1.52
CA PHE A 11 8.49 1.38 2.17
C PHE A 11 9.59 1.61 1.13
N PHE A 12 9.54 0.89 0.01
CA PHE A 12 10.48 1.06 -1.11
C PHE A 12 10.31 2.41 -1.81
N LEU A 13 9.09 2.94 -1.88
CA LEU A 13 8.82 4.26 -2.45
C LEU A 13 9.31 5.39 -1.52
N GLY A 14 9.13 5.23 -0.21
CA GLY A 14 9.66 6.15 0.80
C GLY A 14 11.18 6.14 0.86
N THR A 15 11.83 4.97 0.81
CA THR A 15 13.30 4.87 0.79
C THR A 15 13.88 5.41 -0.51
N ALA A 16 13.25 5.13 -1.67
CA ALA A 16 13.65 5.72 -2.95
C ALA A 16 13.52 7.26 -2.93
N PHE A 17 12.47 7.80 -2.30
CA PHE A 17 12.32 9.25 -2.14
C PHE A 17 13.43 9.86 -1.27
N VAL A 18 13.72 9.27 -0.11
CA VAL A 18 14.81 9.73 0.77
C VAL A 18 16.16 9.66 0.06
N MET A 19 16.40 8.59 -0.70
CA MET A 19 17.63 8.42 -1.47
C MET A 19 17.75 9.46 -2.59
N LEU A 20 16.64 9.79 -3.27
CA LEU A 20 16.59 10.82 -4.30
C LEU A 20 16.83 12.22 -3.70
N CYS A 21 16.28 12.52 -2.53
CA CYS A 21 16.59 13.75 -1.78
C CYS A 21 18.07 13.85 -1.40
N PHE A 22 18.68 12.76 -0.94
CA PHE A 22 20.10 12.71 -0.61
C PHE A 22 20.99 12.96 -1.83
N LEU A 23 20.71 12.29 -2.94
CA LEU A 23 21.39 12.51 -4.22
C LEU A 23 21.23 13.95 -4.71
N PHE A 24 20.04 14.53 -4.51
CA PHE A 24 19.78 15.92 -4.87
C PHE A 24 20.59 16.90 -4.02
N MET A 25 20.75 16.62 -2.71
CA MET A 25 21.57 17.44 -1.82
C MET A 25 23.06 17.39 -2.21
N ILE A 26 23.57 16.20 -2.53
CA ILE A 26 24.95 16.00 -3.02
C ILE A 26 25.16 16.73 -4.36
N GLY A 27 24.20 16.59 -5.29
CA GLY A 27 24.23 17.28 -6.59
C GLY A 27 24.22 18.80 -6.43
N GLY A 28 23.41 19.33 -5.51
CA GLY A 28 23.38 20.76 -5.17
C GLY A 28 24.71 21.28 -4.59
N PHE A 29 25.36 20.48 -3.74
CA PHE A 29 26.67 20.83 -3.18
C PHE A 29 27.77 20.87 -4.25
N LEU A 30 27.82 19.85 -5.12
CA LEU A 30 28.74 19.81 -6.26
C LEU A 30 28.47 20.95 -7.25
N PHE A 31 27.20 21.31 -7.44
CA PHE A 31 26.82 22.45 -8.26
C PHE A 31 27.33 23.78 -7.67
N ALA A 32 27.17 24.00 -6.37
CA ALA A 32 27.68 25.21 -5.70
C ALA A 32 29.21 25.34 -5.86
N ILE A 33 29.95 24.23 -5.74
CA ILE A 33 31.39 24.18 -6.02
C ILE A 33 31.67 24.54 -7.49
N SER A 34 30.94 23.95 -8.44
CA SER A 34 31.13 24.21 -9.87
C SER A 34 30.81 25.65 -10.29
N VAL A 35 29.83 26.30 -9.65
CA VAL A 35 29.52 27.72 -9.85
C VAL A 35 30.63 28.60 -9.29
N SER A 36 31.16 28.27 -8.11
CA SER A 36 32.30 28.99 -7.53
C SER A 36 33.57 28.93 -8.41
N LEU A 37 33.70 27.87 -9.21
CA LEU A 37 34.78 27.67 -10.18
C LEU A 37 34.50 28.31 -11.57
N GLY A 38 33.37 29.00 -11.75
CA GLY A 38 33.02 29.70 -12.99
C GLY A 38 32.54 28.82 -14.15
N ILE A 39 32.36 27.52 -13.93
CA ILE A 39 31.97 26.53 -14.96
C ILE A 39 30.45 26.25 -14.94
N GLY A 40 29.78 26.61 -13.84
CA GLY A 40 28.48 26.07 -13.44
C GLY A 40 27.20 26.71 -14.01
N TRP A 41 27.20 27.46 -15.11
CA TRP A 41 25.94 28.08 -15.59
C TRP A 41 24.89 27.05 -16.06
N TRP A 42 25.33 25.86 -16.50
CA TRP A 42 24.46 24.79 -16.98
C TRP A 42 23.49 24.24 -15.95
N GLY A 43 23.84 24.20 -14.66
CA GLY A 43 22.93 23.66 -13.64
C GLY A 43 21.73 24.57 -13.32
N PHE A 44 21.73 25.82 -13.80
CA PHE A 44 20.54 26.66 -13.76
C PHE A 44 19.40 26.10 -14.64
N LEU A 45 19.74 25.42 -15.74
CA LEU A 45 18.77 24.73 -16.61
C LEU A 45 18.23 23.43 -15.97
N PHE A 46 19.02 22.76 -15.12
CA PHE A 46 18.62 21.52 -14.47
C PHE A 46 17.83 21.71 -13.17
N SER A 47 17.98 22.86 -12.50
CA SER A 47 17.25 23.24 -11.29
C SER A 47 15.72 23.08 -11.40
N PRO A 48 15.04 23.69 -12.40
CA PRO A 48 13.58 23.58 -12.50
C PRO A 48 13.12 22.15 -12.80
N LEU A 49 13.88 21.39 -13.60
CA LEU A 49 13.55 20.01 -13.92
C LEU A 49 13.58 19.13 -12.68
N ALA A 50 14.56 19.35 -11.81
CA ALA A 50 14.73 18.52 -10.63
C ALA A 50 13.82 18.93 -9.47
N LEU A 51 13.49 20.22 -9.34
CA LEU A 51 12.39 20.69 -8.51
C LEU A 51 11.06 20.06 -8.92
N TRP A 52 10.81 19.93 -10.24
CA TRP A 52 9.60 19.28 -10.74
C TRP A 52 9.55 17.78 -10.42
N VAL A 53 10.65 17.05 -10.59
CA VAL A 53 10.76 15.63 -10.19
C VAL A 53 10.57 15.46 -8.69
N LEU A 54 11.19 16.31 -7.88
CA LEU A 54 11.05 16.31 -6.42
C LEU A 54 9.59 16.58 -6.02
N TRP A 55 8.94 17.55 -6.67
CA TRP A 55 7.54 17.88 -6.42
C TRP A 55 6.60 16.71 -6.77
N LEU A 56 6.81 16.05 -7.90
CA LEU A 56 6.04 14.86 -8.28
C LEU A 56 6.24 13.72 -7.29
N ALA A 57 7.47 13.50 -6.84
CA ALA A 57 7.79 12.48 -5.86
C ALA A 57 7.17 12.80 -4.48
N LEU A 58 7.26 14.06 -4.03
CA LEU A 58 6.65 14.54 -2.78
C LEU A 58 5.13 14.44 -2.84
N ARG A 59 4.51 14.85 -3.94
CA ARG A 59 3.06 14.74 -4.14
C ARG A 59 2.60 13.29 -4.11
N ARG A 60 3.39 12.37 -4.69
CA ARG A 60 3.11 10.94 -4.68
C ARG A 60 3.29 10.33 -3.29
N PHE A 61 4.30 10.77 -2.53
CA PHE A 61 4.51 10.37 -1.15
C PHE A 61 3.37 10.85 -0.23
N LEU A 62 2.99 12.14 -0.33
CA LEU A 62 1.90 12.73 0.45
C LEU A 62 0.52 12.15 0.07
N SER A 63 0.35 11.73 -1.18
CA SER A 63 -0.89 11.10 -1.66
C SER A 63 -1.00 9.62 -1.27
N ASN A 64 0.08 8.97 -0.81
CA ASN A 64 0.03 7.61 -0.31
C ASN A 64 -0.46 7.64 1.13
N GLU A 65 -1.78 7.59 1.27
CA GLU A 65 -2.42 7.39 2.56
C GLU A 65 -2.10 5.97 3.06
N LYS A 66 -1.18 5.86 4.01
CA LYS A 66 -0.86 4.60 4.69
C LYS A 66 -2.14 4.08 5.34
N ILE A 67 -2.72 3.01 4.79
CA ILE A 67 -3.87 2.31 5.38
C ILE A 67 -3.37 0.99 5.93
N VAL A 68 -3.39 0.87 7.26
CA VAL A 68 -3.13 -0.39 7.96
C VAL A 68 -4.47 -1.07 8.21
N THR A 69 -4.63 -2.30 7.75
CA THR A 69 -5.83 -3.09 8.04
C THR A 69 -5.53 -4.06 9.17
N ILE A 70 -6.26 -3.93 10.28
CA ILE A 70 -6.15 -4.79 11.46
C ILE A 70 -7.40 -5.66 11.53
N TYR A 71 -7.21 -6.96 11.48
CA TYR A 71 -8.27 -7.95 11.64
C TYR A 71 -8.20 -8.53 13.05
N ARG A 72 -9.25 -8.34 13.86
CA ARG A 72 -9.40 -8.95 15.18
C ARG A 72 -10.55 -9.95 15.14
N LEU A 73 -10.23 -11.23 15.36
CA LEU A 73 -11.22 -12.30 15.41
C LEU A 73 -11.29 -12.87 16.82
N ASN A 74 -12.49 -12.88 17.41
CA ASN A 74 -12.70 -13.36 18.78
C ASN A 74 -13.85 -14.38 18.86
N LYS A 75 -13.49 -15.67 19.00
CA LYS A 75 -14.46 -16.77 19.18
C LYS A 75 -15.29 -16.61 20.47
N ALA A 76 -14.73 -16.04 21.54
CA ALA A 76 -15.41 -15.92 22.83
C ALA A 76 -16.56 -14.91 22.80
N THR A 77 -16.40 -13.82 22.05
CA THR A 77 -17.45 -12.78 21.91
C THR A 77 -18.28 -12.94 20.62
N ASN A 78 -18.02 -13.99 19.83
CA ASN A 78 -18.66 -14.25 18.53
C ASN A 78 -18.59 -13.05 17.55
N GLN A 79 -17.53 -12.24 17.63
CA GLN A 79 -17.35 -11.02 16.85
C GLN A 79 -16.03 -11.00 16.06
N ALA A 80 -16.12 -10.44 14.86
CA ALA A 80 -15.02 -10.09 13.98
C ALA A 80 -14.99 -8.57 13.81
N THR A 81 -13.91 -7.94 14.26
CA THR A 81 -13.68 -6.50 14.13
C THR A 81 -12.61 -6.26 13.09
N ILE A 82 -12.92 -5.44 12.11
CA ILE A 82 -12.01 -5.07 11.03
C ILE A 82 -11.80 -3.57 11.12
N GLU A 83 -10.58 -3.17 11.48
CA GLU A 83 -10.20 -1.77 11.60
C GLU A 83 -9.34 -1.39 10.39
N PHE A 84 -9.80 -0.41 9.64
CA PHE A 84 -9.03 0.29 8.63
C PHE A 84 -8.45 1.53 9.30
N GLN A 85 -7.15 1.55 9.55
CA GLN A 85 -6.45 2.67 10.16
C GLN A 85 -5.63 3.39 9.09
N GLY A 86 -6.21 4.45 8.52
CA GLY A 86 -5.55 5.36 7.59
C GLY A 86 -5.17 6.71 8.23
N LEU A 87 -4.22 7.43 7.62
CA LEU A 87 -3.85 8.81 8.03
C LEU A 87 -5.03 9.80 8.01
N ARG A 88 -6.07 9.54 7.22
CA ARG A 88 -7.25 10.41 7.07
C ARG A 88 -8.59 9.73 7.30
N GLN A 89 -8.64 8.41 7.30
CA GLN A 89 -9.87 7.65 7.51
C GLN A 89 -9.61 6.48 8.43
N SER A 90 -10.26 6.50 9.59
CA SER A 90 -10.45 5.33 10.43
C SER A 90 -11.86 4.80 10.20
N LYS A 91 -11.96 3.55 9.73
CA LYS A 91 -13.25 2.87 9.59
C LYS A 91 -13.20 1.57 10.35
N VAL A 92 -14.16 1.35 11.23
CA VAL A 92 -14.31 0.09 11.95
C VAL A 92 -15.55 -0.61 11.42
N VAL A 93 -15.40 -1.87 11.04
CA VAL A 93 -16.50 -2.73 10.61
C VAL A 93 -16.55 -3.91 11.58
N GLU A 94 -17.63 -3.96 12.34
CA GLU A 94 -17.93 -5.07 13.25
C GLU A 94 -18.93 -6.00 12.58
N LEU A 95 -18.59 -7.29 12.56
CA LEU A 95 -19.40 -8.34 11.96
C LEU A 95 -19.51 -9.51 12.94
N PRO A 96 -20.69 -10.12 13.10
CA PRO A 96 -20.80 -11.38 13.82
C PRO A 96 -20.04 -12.49 13.09
N LEU A 97 -19.28 -13.31 13.82
CA LEU A 97 -18.50 -14.40 13.22
C LEU A 97 -19.38 -15.41 12.47
N HIS A 98 -20.57 -15.69 12.99
CA HIS A 98 -21.53 -16.62 12.36
C HIS A 98 -22.13 -16.11 11.03
N GLU A 99 -22.03 -14.81 10.74
CA GLU A 99 -22.44 -14.29 9.44
C GLU A 99 -21.37 -14.51 8.37
N ILE A 100 -20.11 -14.77 8.76
CA ILE A 100 -19.00 -14.94 7.82
C ILE A 100 -19.00 -16.37 7.28
N ARG A 101 -19.24 -16.50 5.97
CA ARG A 101 -19.32 -17.79 5.28
C ARG A 101 -17.98 -18.24 4.70
N SER A 102 -17.20 -17.32 4.15
CA SER A 102 -15.87 -17.60 3.64
C SER A 102 -15.07 -16.32 3.43
N ALA A 103 -13.75 -16.46 3.38
CA ALA A 103 -12.84 -15.43 2.89
C ALA A 103 -12.26 -15.88 1.55
N GLU A 104 -12.35 -15.05 0.51
CA GLU A 104 -11.89 -15.38 -0.84
C GLU A 104 -11.11 -14.22 -1.45
N VAL A 105 -10.06 -14.53 -2.20
CA VAL A 105 -9.33 -13.55 -3.00
C VAL A 105 -9.81 -13.63 -4.43
N LYS A 106 -10.38 -12.53 -4.94
CA LYS A 106 -10.81 -12.44 -6.34
C LYS A 106 -9.86 -11.59 -7.15
N PHE A 107 -9.53 -12.06 -8.34
CA PHE A 107 -8.82 -11.27 -9.34
C PHE A 107 -9.80 -10.27 -9.95
N LEU A 108 -9.46 -8.98 -9.89
CA LEU A 108 -10.29 -7.90 -10.42
C LEU A 108 -9.93 -7.54 -11.86
N GLY A 109 -8.70 -7.80 -12.27
CA GLY A 109 -8.22 -7.46 -13.61
C GLY A 109 -6.72 -7.22 -13.65
N SER A 110 -6.17 -7.18 -14.84
CA SER A 110 -4.81 -6.75 -15.13
C SER A 110 -4.85 -5.47 -15.94
N HIS A 111 -4.08 -4.46 -15.52
CA HIS A 111 -3.84 -3.27 -16.33
C HIS A 111 -2.39 -3.28 -16.78
N TYR A 112 -2.18 -3.16 -18.09
CA TYR A 112 -0.84 -3.00 -18.66
C TYR A 112 -0.44 -1.53 -18.52
N ILE A 113 0.71 -1.26 -17.86
CA ILE A 113 1.17 0.12 -17.60
C ILE A 113 2.35 0.52 -18.52
N GLY A 114 2.66 -0.30 -19.53
CA GLY A 114 3.83 -0.08 -20.39
C GLY A 114 5.10 -0.67 -19.80
N TYR A 115 6.19 -0.69 -20.60
CA TYR A 115 7.51 -1.22 -20.22
C TYR A 115 7.53 -2.69 -19.76
N GLY A 116 6.64 -3.52 -20.29
CA GLY A 116 6.56 -4.95 -19.92
C GLY A 116 6.00 -5.21 -18.52
N TYR A 117 5.49 -4.19 -17.82
CA TYR A 117 4.95 -4.32 -16.47
C TYR A 117 3.43 -4.45 -16.48
N THR A 118 2.93 -5.49 -15.82
CA THR A 118 1.48 -5.75 -15.70
C THR A 118 1.05 -5.58 -14.26
N HIS A 119 0.19 -4.60 -13.99
CA HIS A 119 -0.43 -4.45 -12.68
C HIS A 119 -1.60 -5.42 -12.55
N ILE A 120 -1.37 -6.51 -11.84
CA ILE A 120 -2.41 -7.46 -11.43
C ILE A 120 -3.13 -6.86 -10.22
N ARG A 121 -4.45 -6.69 -10.33
CA ARG A 121 -5.29 -6.20 -9.23
C ARG A 121 -6.07 -7.37 -8.65
N SER A 122 -5.87 -7.65 -7.36
CA SER A 122 -6.62 -8.65 -6.62
C SER A 122 -7.25 -8.03 -5.38
N GLN A 123 -8.38 -8.55 -4.92
CA GLN A 123 -9.06 -8.04 -3.74
C GLN A 123 -9.56 -9.19 -2.85
N LEU A 124 -9.36 -9.04 -1.55
CA LEU A 124 -9.89 -9.93 -0.53
C LEU A 124 -11.35 -9.56 -0.24
N TYR A 125 -12.22 -10.55 -0.33
CA TYR A 125 -13.63 -10.46 -0.03
C TYR A 125 -13.98 -11.37 1.15
N LEU A 126 -14.80 -10.86 2.07
CA LEU A 126 -15.57 -11.70 2.98
C LEU A 126 -16.96 -11.93 2.39
N LEU A 127 -17.33 -13.20 2.22
CA LEU A 127 -18.70 -13.59 1.90
C LEU A 127 -19.50 -13.65 3.19
N ILE A 128 -20.56 -12.86 3.26
CA ILE A 128 -21.43 -12.71 4.43
C ILE A 128 -22.80 -13.30 4.09
N ASN A 129 -23.41 -14.05 5.01
CA ASN A 129 -24.71 -14.72 4.80
C ASN A 129 -25.85 -13.73 4.56
N SER A 130 -25.82 -12.57 5.21
CA SER A 130 -26.94 -11.61 5.23
C SER A 130 -26.80 -10.47 4.20
N ARG A 131 -25.65 -10.33 3.51
CA ARG A 131 -25.34 -9.13 2.70
C ARG A 131 -24.43 -9.40 1.49
N LYS A 132 -24.32 -8.37 0.63
CA LYS A 132 -23.35 -8.27 -0.46
C LYS A 132 -21.92 -8.45 0.09
N ALA A 133 -21.08 -9.19 -0.64
CA ALA A 133 -19.69 -9.47 -0.26
C ALA A 133 -18.94 -8.21 0.18
N LEU A 134 -18.29 -8.26 1.33
CA LEU A 134 -17.54 -7.13 1.86
C LEU A 134 -16.14 -7.15 1.28
N ALA A 135 -15.83 -6.16 0.45
CA ALA A 135 -14.48 -5.88 -0.02
C ALA A 135 -13.64 -5.36 1.15
N LEU A 136 -12.58 -6.09 1.50
CA LEU A 136 -11.70 -5.74 2.62
C LEU A 136 -10.46 -5.00 2.15
N ASP A 137 -9.65 -5.66 1.34
CA ASP A 137 -8.28 -5.23 1.13
C ASP A 137 -7.84 -5.54 -0.28
N LEU A 138 -6.97 -4.69 -0.80
CA LEU A 138 -6.59 -4.66 -2.20
C LEU A 138 -5.10 -5.00 -2.32
N ALA A 139 -4.77 -5.78 -3.34
CA ALA A 139 -3.41 -6.18 -3.64
C ALA A 139 -3.06 -5.77 -5.06
N PHE A 140 -1.85 -5.24 -5.21
CA PHE A 140 -1.26 -4.90 -6.48
C PHE A 140 -0.04 -5.78 -6.73
N GLY A 141 -0.14 -6.66 -7.73
CA GLY A 141 0.89 -7.60 -8.11
C GLY A 141 0.78 -8.99 -7.47
N MET A 142 1.60 -9.92 -7.96
CA MET A 142 1.60 -11.33 -7.53
C MET A 142 2.06 -11.53 -6.08
N GLY A 143 3.02 -10.72 -5.61
CA GLY A 143 3.54 -10.83 -4.24
C GLY A 143 2.47 -10.51 -3.20
N GLU A 144 1.81 -9.37 -3.34
CA GLU A 144 0.72 -8.95 -2.46
C GLU A 144 -0.51 -9.86 -2.57
N LYS A 145 -0.78 -10.44 -3.76
CA LYS A 145 -1.83 -11.45 -3.93
C LYS A 145 -1.59 -12.68 -3.05
N ARG A 146 -0.35 -13.19 -2.98
CA ARG A 146 0.00 -14.34 -2.13
C ARG A 146 -0.21 -14.04 -0.65
N GLU A 147 0.07 -12.81 -0.22
CA GLU A 147 -0.21 -12.38 1.16
C GLU A 147 -1.71 -12.39 1.45
N LEU A 148 -2.55 -11.85 0.54
CA LEU A 148 -4.00 -11.92 0.69
C LEU A 148 -4.53 -13.36 0.71
N GLU A 149 -4.01 -14.23 -0.13
CA GLU A 149 -4.38 -15.65 -0.15
C GLU A 149 -4.02 -16.34 1.17
N THR A 150 -2.88 -15.98 1.76
CA THR A 150 -2.47 -16.48 3.08
C THR A 150 -3.40 -15.99 4.17
N ILE A 151 -3.79 -14.71 4.15
CA ILE A 151 -4.75 -14.14 5.11
C ILE A 151 -6.12 -14.81 4.95
N ALA A 152 -6.60 -15.01 3.73
CA ALA A 152 -7.86 -15.71 3.46
C ALA A 152 -7.84 -17.13 4.04
N ARG A 153 -6.73 -17.85 3.86
CA ARG A 153 -6.55 -19.21 4.39
C ARG A 153 -6.56 -19.22 5.92
N TYR A 154 -5.87 -18.28 6.58
CA TYR A 154 -5.93 -18.12 8.03
C TYR A 154 -7.34 -17.81 8.55
N PHE A 155 -8.08 -16.96 7.84
CA PHE A 155 -9.49 -16.68 8.16
C PHE A 155 -10.33 -17.96 8.09
N GLN A 156 -10.17 -18.75 7.02
CA GLN A 156 -10.89 -20.00 6.86
C GLN A 156 -10.53 -21.01 7.95
N GLU A 157 -9.25 -21.18 8.26
CA GLU A 157 -8.80 -22.03 9.36
C GLU A 157 -9.40 -21.56 10.70
N PHE A 158 -9.34 -20.27 11.01
CA PHE A 158 -9.89 -19.76 12.27
C PHE A 158 -11.41 -19.96 12.38
N LEU A 159 -12.15 -19.79 11.28
CA LEU A 159 -13.61 -19.91 11.24
C LEU A 159 -14.07 -21.38 11.28
N PHE A 160 -13.38 -22.27 10.56
CA PHE A 160 -13.88 -23.63 10.29
C PHE A 160 -13.08 -24.75 10.96
N ASN A 161 -11.81 -24.53 11.33
CA ASN A 161 -11.14 -25.47 12.23
C ASN A 161 -11.57 -25.17 13.67
N ARG A 162 -12.21 -26.19 14.28
CA ARG A 162 -12.59 -26.21 15.68
C ARG A 162 -11.36 -26.29 16.56
#